data_AF-A0A147GNW5-F1
#
_entry.id   AF-A0A147GNW5-F1
#
_cell.length_a   1.000
_cell.length_b   1.000
_cell.length_c   1.000
_cell.angle_alpha   90.00
_cell.angle_beta   90.00
_cell.angle_gamma   90.00
#
_symmetry.space_group_name_H-M   'P 1'
#
loop_
_entity.id
_entity.type
_entity.pdbx_description
1 polymer ?
#
loop_
_entity_poly.entity_id
_entity_poly.type
_entity_poly.pdbx_seq_one_letter_code
_entity_poly.pdbx_strand_id
1 'polypeptide(L)'
;MCNRYVAPNDLEMERLFHIGRANPVPWPRQIFPRSPGPFIRRARDEAGYERELAVGAWGLIPWFAKEAKLKYSTNNARSEELEAKATFKDPWKRGQRCIIPALSFDEPNWQTGKNQWWTFRRADGQPWGLAGLWNIWTDKATGEVHESYTMLTINADQHPLMRRMHKPDPKLPPDQQDKRSVIPLEPADWDQWLAGTVQEARGLLRLAPVEVFDAGPTEEVTS
;
A
#
# COMPACT_ATOMS: atom_id res chain seq x y z
N MET A 1 6.87 8.21 -5.52
CA MET A 1 5.99 7.15 -4.99
C MET A 1 5.69 7.48 -3.55
N CYS A 2 4.51 7.04 -3.07
CA CYS A 2 4.13 7.15 -1.67
C CYS A 2 5.19 6.51 -0.76
N ASN A 3 5.69 7.28 0.21
CA ASN A 3 6.71 6.85 1.17
C ASN A 3 6.35 7.22 2.61
N ARG A 4 5.10 7.64 2.85
CA ARG A 4 4.57 7.89 4.19
C ARG A 4 3.07 7.72 4.18
N TYR A 5 2.54 7.02 5.18
CA TYR A 5 1.11 6.99 5.45
C TYR A 5 0.85 6.93 6.96
N VAL A 6 -0.35 7.30 7.38
CA VAL A 6 -0.80 7.20 8.77
C VAL A 6 -1.73 6.00 8.90
N ALA A 7 -1.37 5.02 9.71
CA ALA A 7 -2.18 3.84 9.97
C ALA A 7 -3.23 4.11 11.06
N PRO A 8 -4.43 3.49 10.98
CA PRO A 8 -5.36 3.41 12.10
C PRO A 8 -4.75 2.63 13.29
N ASN A 9 -5.30 2.80 14.48
CA ASN A 9 -5.00 1.96 15.64
C ASN A 9 -5.76 0.62 15.62
N ASP A 10 -5.45 -0.28 16.55
CA ASP A 10 -6.07 -1.60 16.69
C ASP A 10 -7.61 -1.55 16.74
N LEU A 11 -8.20 -0.69 17.59
CA LEU A 11 -9.66 -0.55 17.72
C LEU A 11 -10.32 -0.02 16.44
N GLU A 12 -9.67 0.92 15.73
CA GLU A 12 -10.13 1.42 14.44
C GLU A 12 -10.10 0.31 13.39
N MET A 13 -9.07 -0.55 13.41
CA MET A 13 -8.94 -1.70 12.51
C MET A 13 -10.01 -2.77 12.76
N GLU A 14 -10.26 -3.11 14.02
CA GLU A 14 -11.31 -4.05 14.43
C GLU A 14 -12.68 -3.63 13.89
N ARG A 15 -13.02 -2.35 14.07
CA ARG A 15 -14.29 -1.78 13.59
C ARG A 15 -14.36 -1.72 12.08
N LEU A 16 -13.31 -1.26 11.42
CA LEU A 16 -13.29 -1.04 9.98
C LEU A 16 -13.41 -2.36 9.20
N PHE A 17 -12.75 -3.42 9.66
CA PHE A 17 -12.71 -4.70 8.95
C PHE A 17 -13.64 -5.78 9.53
N HIS A 18 -14.38 -5.46 10.59
CA HIS A 18 -15.23 -6.39 11.32
C HIS A 18 -14.48 -7.63 11.79
N ILE A 19 -13.24 -7.42 12.27
CA ILE A 19 -12.41 -8.48 12.83
C ILE A 19 -12.53 -8.48 14.35
N GLY A 20 -12.45 -9.67 14.95
CA GLY A 20 -12.37 -9.80 16.40
C GLY A 20 -11.08 -9.18 16.95
N ARG A 21 -10.97 -9.13 18.27
CA ARG A 21 -9.78 -8.62 18.95
C ARG A 21 -8.55 -9.45 18.58
N ALA A 22 -7.75 -8.91 17.67
CA ALA A 22 -6.39 -9.37 17.46
C ALA A 22 -5.54 -8.64 18.50
N ASN A 23 -4.63 -9.32 19.20
CA ASN A 23 -3.60 -8.64 20.01
C ASN A 23 -2.30 -8.59 19.16
N PRO A 24 -2.24 -7.76 18.10
CA PRO A 24 -1.12 -7.76 17.18
C PRO A 24 0.13 -7.16 17.82
N VAL A 25 1.28 -7.39 17.18
CA VAL A 25 2.49 -6.64 17.48
C VAL A 25 2.21 -5.14 17.26
N PRO A 26 2.58 -4.24 18.19
CA PRO A 26 2.36 -2.80 18.01
C PRO A 26 3.05 -2.24 16.76
N TRP A 27 2.41 -1.26 16.11
CA TRP A 27 2.98 -0.47 15.01
C TRP A 27 2.99 1.03 15.36
N PRO A 28 3.93 1.82 14.81
CA PRO A 28 3.87 3.27 14.90
C PRO A 28 2.70 3.81 14.10
N ARG A 29 2.13 4.96 14.50
CA ARG A 29 1.04 5.58 13.73
C ARG A 29 1.48 6.08 12.35
N GLN A 30 2.68 6.66 12.26
CA GLN A 30 3.27 7.09 11.00
C GLN A 30 4.17 5.97 10.46
N ILE A 31 3.84 5.46 9.29
CA ILE A 31 4.54 4.34 8.67
C ILE A 31 5.43 4.86 7.55
N PHE A 32 6.69 4.44 7.59
CA PHE A 32 7.71 4.71 6.58
C PHE A 32 8.21 3.39 5.98
N PRO A 33 8.84 3.41 4.79
CA PRO A 33 9.41 2.21 4.20
C PRO A 33 10.29 1.45 5.19
N ARG A 34 10.08 0.14 5.25
CA ARG A 34 10.71 -0.84 6.16
C ARG A 34 10.25 -0.80 7.62
N SER A 35 9.44 0.17 8.03
CA SER A 35 8.79 0.14 9.35
C SER A 35 7.74 -0.97 9.40
N PRO A 36 7.49 -1.57 10.58
CA PRO A 36 6.35 -2.46 10.76
C PRO A 36 5.07 -1.65 10.60
N GLY A 37 4.13 -2.13 9.79
CA GLY A 37 2.80 -1.54 9.62
C GLY A 37 1.72 -2.60 9.46
N PRO A 38 0.46 -2.24 9.74
CA PRO A 38 -0.65 -3.18 9.69
C PRO A 38 -1.13 -3.36 8.25
N PHE A 39 -1.57 -4.57 7.93
CA PHE A 39 -2.30 -4.89 6.72
C PHE A 39 -3.32 -6.00 6.99
N ILE A 40 -4.40 -6.00 6.23
CA ILE A 40 -5.44 -7.03 6.29
C ILE A 40 -5.23 -8.01 5.15
N ARG A 41 -5.25 -9.31 5.45
CA ARG A 41 -5.23 -10.39 4.46
C ARG A 41 -6.36 -11.36 4.71
N ARG A 42 -6.58 -12.29 3.77
CA ARG A 42 -7.34 -13.50 4.08
C ARG A 42 -6.56 -14.35 5.09
N ALA A 43 -7.22 -14.82 6.14
CA ALA A 43 -6.65 -15.74 7.13
C ALA A 43 -6.07 -16.99 6.45
N ARG A 44 -4.88 -17.40 6.89
CA ARG A 44 -4.11 -18.47 6.21
C ARG A 44 -4.49 -19.87 6.65
N ASP A 45 -4.83 -20.05 7.92
CA ASP A 45 -4.95 -21.36 8.57
C ASP A 45 -6.40 -21.78 8.82
N GLU A 46 -7.36 -21.05 8.25
CA GLU A 46 -8.78 -21.32 8.45
C GLU A 46 -9.44 -21.92 7.20
N ALA A 47 -10.31 -22.90 7.43
CA ALA A 47 -11.09 -23.52 6.35
C ALA A 47 -12.11 -22.55 5.72
N GLY A 48 -12.52 -21.53 6.47
CA GLY A 48 -13.46 -20.49 6.04
C GLY A 48 -12.81 -19.29 5.34
N TYR A 49 -13.64 -18.29 5.03
CA TYR A 49 -13.17 -16.96 4.70
C TYR A 49 -13.25 -16.09 5.95
N GLU A 50 -12.09 -15.68 6.44
CA GLU A 50 -11.96 -14.65 7.48
C GLU A 50 -10.86 -13.66 7.10
N ARG A 51 -10.98 -12.45 7.64
CA ARG A 51 -9.98 -11.39 7.50
C ARG A 51 -9.06 -11.43 8.72
N GLU A 52 -7.76 -11.41 8.47
CA GLU A 52 -6.72 -11.44 9.48
C GLU A 52 -5.96 -10.11 9.47
N LEU A 53 -5.81 -9.50 10.64
CA LEU A 53 -4.87 -8.40 10.86
C LEU A 53 -3.47 -8.95 11.07
N ALA A 54 -2.57 -8.63 10.14
CA ALA A 54 -1.15 -8.94 10.24
C ALA A 54 -0.31 -7.66 10.30
N VAL A 55 0.90 -7.78 10.83
CA VAL A 55 1.87 -6.70 10.94
C VAL A 55 3.17 -7.16 10.31
N GLY A 56 3.73 -6.35 9.41
CA GLY A 56 4.95 -6.69 8.69
C GLY A 56 5.70 -5.45 8.21
N ALA A 57 6.87 -5.63 7.62
CA ALA A 57 7.65 -4.51 7.10
C ALA A 57 7.02 -3.93 5.82
N TRP A 58 6.91 -2.60 5.71
CA TRP A 58 6.53 -1.93 4.46
C TRP A 58 7.68 -1.96 3.44
N GLY A 59 7.78 -3.05 2.70
CA GLY A 59 8.89 -3.37 1.82
C GLY A 59 8.93 -4.88 1.62
N LEU A 60 8.20 -5.36 0.62
CA LEU A 60 8.02 -6.79 0.39
C LEU A 60 9.37 -7.48 0.21
N ILE A 61 9.60 -8.53 1.00
CA ILE A 61 10.82 -9.33 0.98
C ILE A 61 10.59 -10.50 0.01
N PRO A 62 11.28 -10.56 -1.14
CA PRO A 62 11.14 -11.67 -2.07
C PRO A 62 11.68 -12.98 -1.50
N TRP A 63 11.13 -14.10 -1.94
CA TRP A 63 11.56 -15.45 -1.51
C TRP A 63 13.05 -15.74 -1.75
N PHE A 64 13.67 -15.08 -2.74
CA PHE A 64 15.08 -15.23 -3.10
C PHE A 64 16.00 -14.23 -2.39
N ALA A 65 15.47 -13.38 -1.51
CA ALA A 65 16.28 -12.45 -0.74
C ALA A 65 17.28 -13.23 0.14
N LYS A 66 18.50 -12.68 0.27
CA LYS A 66 19.55 -13.21 1.13
C LYS A 66 19.47 -12.68 2.57
N GLU A 67 18.82 -11.53 2.74
CA GLU A 67 18.68 -10.80 4.00
C GLU A 67 17.32 -10.10 3.99
N ALA A 68 16.69 -9.94 5.17
CA ALA A 68 15.41 -9.23 5.29
C ALA A 68 15.53 -7.75 4.89
N LYS A 69 16.68 -7.11 5.16
CA LYS A 69 16.93 -5.71 4.85
C LYS A 69 17.45 -5.53 3.42
N LEU A 70 16.53 -5.31 2.49
CA LEU A 70 16.88 -5.14 1.08
C LEU A 70 17.66 -3.84 0.80
N LYS A 71 18.60 -3.93 -0.15
CA LYS A 71 19.38 -2.79 -0.66
C LYS A 71 18.61 -1.89 -1.64
N TYR A 72 17.44 -2.34 -2.09
CA TYR A 72 16.55 -1.63 -3.02
C TYR A 72 15.16 -1.46 -2.39
N SER A 73 14.35 -0.56 -2.96
CA SER A 73 13.00 -0.30 -2.49
C SER A 73 12.01 -1.29 -3.11
N THR A 74 11.16 -1.87 -2.25
CA THR A 74 10.03 -2.73 -2.63
C THR A 74 8.75 -2.33 -1.89
N ASN A 75 8.72 -1.15 -1.27
CA ASN A 75 7.56 -0.66 -0.53
C ASN A 75 6.41 -0.27 -1.48
N ASN A 76 6.70 0.02 -2.75
CA ASN A 76 5.69 0.13 -3.79
C ASN A 76 5.94 -0.87 -4.93
N ALA A 77 4.86 -1.35 -5.54
CA ALA A 77 4.88 -2.16 -6.75
C ALA A 77 4.00 -1.53 -7.83
N ARG A 78 4.50 -1.49 -9.07
CA ARG A 78 3.71 -1.05 -10.23
C ARG A 78 2.76 -2.18 -10.62
N SER A 79 1.47 -1.87 -10.74
CA SER A 79 0.43 -2.83 -11.10
C SER A 79 0.68 -3.50 -12.46
N GLU A 80 1.32 -2.80 -13.39
CA GLU A 80 1.65 -3.25 -14.75
C GLU A 80 2.78 -4.28 -14.78
N GLU A 81 3.55 -4.38 -13.69
CA GLU A 81 4.76 -5.21 -13.62
C GLU A 81 4.60 -6.43 -12.69
N LEU A 82 3.39 -6.65 -12.13
CA LEU A 82 3.15 -7.66 -11.10
C LEU A 82 3.43 -9.07 -11.60
N GLU A 83 3.04 -9.43 -12.82
CA GLU A 83 3.29 -10.77 -13.38
C GLU A 83 4.74 -11.02 -13.77
N ALA A 84 5.50 -9.96 -14.07
CA ALA A 84 6.84 -10.08 -14.66
C ALA A 84 7.96 -9.96 -13.62
N LYS A 85 7.81 -9.07 -12.62
CA LYS A 85 8.88 -8.79 -11.66
C LYS A 85 9.05 -9.93 -10.67
N ALA A 86 10.27 -10.45 -10.57
CA ALA A 86 10.60 -11.54 -9.67
C ALA A 86 10.17 -11.28 -8.22
N THR A 87 10.21 -10.02 -7.77
CA THR A 87 9.78 -9.61 -6.43
C THR A 87 8.29 -9.86 -6.18
N PHE A 88 7.43 -9.65 -7.18
CA PHE A 88 5.98 -9.56 -7.01
C PHE A 88 5.20 -10.69 -7.69
N LYS A 89 5.78 -11.36 -8.70
CA LYS A 89 5.11 -12.37 -9.52
C LYS A 89 4.54 -13.54 -8.75
N ASP A 90 5.28 -14.06 -7.76
CA ASP A 90 4.84 -15.22 -7.00
C ASP A 90 3.77 -14.83 -5.97
N PRO A 91 3.92 -13.74 -5.17
CA PRO A 91 2.82 -13.22 -4.35
C PRO A 91 1.54 -12.95 -5.14
N TRP A 92 1.66 -12.31 -6.31
CA TRP A 92 0.50 -12.01 -7.17
C TRP A 92 -0.17 -13.30 -7.68
N LYS A 93 0.61 -14.23 -8.23
CA LYS A 93 0.12 -15.51 -8.76
C LYS A 93 -0.58 -16.35 -7.69
N ARG A 94 -0.11 -16.30 -6.45
CA ARG A 94 -0.67 -17.03 -5.30
C ARG A 94 -1.88 -16.35 -4.67
N GLY A 95 -2.23 -15.13 -5.13
CA GLY A 95 -3.29 -14.34 -4.52
C GLY A 95 -2.95 -13.82 -3.12
N GLN A 96 -1.66 -13.63 -2.81
CA GLN A 96 -1.20 -13.02 -1.55
C GLN A 96 -1.44 -11.50 -1.57
N ARG A 97 -2.70 -11.12 -1.69
CA ARG A 97 -3.17 -9.73 -1.70
C ARG A 97 -3.55 -9.31 -0.29
N CYS A 98 -3.32 -8.04 0.01
CA CYS A 98 -3.69 -7.42 1.27
C CYS A 98 -4.31 -6.03 1.05
N ILE A 99 -5.00 -5.54 2.06
CA ILE A 99 -5.49 -4.17 2.14
C ILE A 99 -4.61 -3.47 3.18
N ILE A 100 -4.07 -2.30 2.82
CA ILE A 100 -3.25 -1.46 3.68
C ILE A 100 -4.13 -0.30 4.15
N PRO A 101 -4.60 -0.30 5.41
CA PRO A 101 -5.49 0.74 5.87
C PRO A 101 -4.71 2.00 6.21
N ALA A 102 -5.18 3.15 5.74
CA ALA A 102 -4.51 4.43 5.94
C ALA A 102 -5.52 5.54 6.24
N LEU A 103 -5.36 6.24 7.36
CA LEU A 103 -6.09 7.48 7.65
C LEU A 103 -5.71 8.58 6.65
N SER A 104 -4.44 8.60 6.24
CA SER A 104 -3.94 9.44 5.17
C SER A 104 -2.67 8.86 4.55
N PHE A 105 -2.33 9.30 3.35
CA PHE A 105 -1.01 9.09 2.77
C PHE A 105 -0.45 10.41 2.25
N ASP A 106 0.87 10.51 2.14
CA ASP A 106 1.53 11.74 1.70
C ASP A 106 2.26 11.55 0.37
N GLU A 107 2.13 12.57 -0.49
CA GLU A 107 2.85 12.63 -1.75
C GLU A 107 3.54 14.00 -1.92
N PRO A 108 4.76 14.02 -2.48
CA PRO A 108 5.49 15.27 -2.69
C PRO A 108 4.98 15.99 -3.93
N ASN A 109 4.57 17.26 -3.80
CA ASN A 109 4.23 18.14 -4.91
C ASN A 109 5.43 19.04 -5.25
N TRP A 110 5.79 19.13 -6.53
CA TRP A 110 6.94 19.92 -7.02
C TRP A 110 6.54 21.01 -8.02
N GLN A 111 5.25 21.35 -8.14
CA GLN A 111 4.76 22.33 -9.11
C GLN A 111 5.36 23.73 -8.91
N THR A 112 5.82 24.06 -7.70
CA THR A 112 6.47 25.33 -7.36
C THR A 112 7.99 25.32 -7.57
N GLY A 113 8.55 24.20 -8.08
CA GLY A 113 10.00 23.98 -8.19
C GLY A 113 10.68 23.54 -6.89
N LYS A 114 9.97 23.56 -5.76
CA LYS A 114 10.40 23.02 -4.46
C LYS A 114 9.44 21.93 -4.00
N ASN A 115 9.93 21.02 -3.17
CA ASN A 115 9.08 20.00 -2.57
C ASN A 115 8.11 20.65 -1.56
N GLN A 116 6.81 20.47 -1.76
CA GLN A 116 5.77 20.70 -0.78
C GLN A 116 5.04 19.38 -0.55
N TRP A 117 5.08 18.88 0.68
CA TRP A 117 4.33 17.67 1.03
C TRP A 117 2.82 17.95 1.00
N TRP A 118 2.07 17.04 0.40
CA TRP A 118 0.62 17.03 0.40
C TRP A 118 0.12 15.79 1.14
N THR A 119 -0.92 15.97 1.95
CA THR A 119 -1.61 14.89 2.66
C THR A 119 -2.94 14.60 1.99
N PHE A 120 -3.23 13.33 1.77
CA PHE A 120 -4.44 12.85 1.10
C PHE A 120 -5.28 12.02 2.07
N ARG A 121 -6.48 12.52 2.40
CA ARG A 121 -7.52 11.85 3.19
C ARG A 121 -8.72 11.54 2.29
N ARG A 122 -9.62 10.66 2.73
CA ARG A 122 -10.92 10.52 2.06
C ARG A 122 -11.81 11.71 2.43
N ALA A 123 -12.52 12.23 1.43
CA ALA A 123 -13.48 13.33 1.63
C ALA A 123 -14.68 12.92 2.51
N ASP A 124 -14.98 11.61 2.61
CA ASP A 124 -16.04 11.07 3.47
C ASP A 124 -15.58 10.83 4.93
N GLY A 125 -14.34 11.17 5.27
CA GLY A 125 -13.75 11.00 6.60
C GLY A 125 -13.41 9.55 6.98
N GLN A 126 -13.63 8.59 6.08
CA GLN A 126 -13.27 7.19 6.32
C GLN A 126 -11.78 6.94 6.03
N PRO A 127 -11.19 5.88 6.60
CA PRO A 127 -9.85 5.45 6.21
C PRO A 127 -9.83 4.91 4.76
N TRP A 128 -8.70 5.09 4.07
CA TRP A 128 -8.41 4.39 2.83
C TRP A 128 -8.19 2.89 3.07
N GLY A 129 -8.68 2.04 2.18
CA GLY A 129 -8.19 0.68 2.00
C GLY A 129 -7.31 0.61 0.76
N LEU A 130 -5.98 0.63 0.90
CA LEU A 130 -5.08 0.65 -0.26
C LEU A 130 -4.69 -0.78 -0.69
N ALA A 131 -4.73 -1.06 -1.99
CA ALA A 131 -4.37 -2.35 -2.53
C ALA A 131 -2.88 -2.65 -2.30
N GLY A 132 -2.58 -3.86 -1.81
CA GLY A 132 -1.21 -4.31 -1.56
C GLY A 132 -1.01 -5.80 -1.85
N LEU A 133 0.26 -6.22 -1.85
CA LEU A 133 0.63 -7.63 -1.77
C LEU A 133 1.39 -7.86 -0.47
N TRP A 134 1.29 -9.07 0.07
CA TRP A 134 2.07 -9.51 1.21
C TRP A 134 2.93 -10.72 0.86
N ASN A 135 4.00 -10.92 1.62
CA ASN A 135 4.79 -12.13 1.56
C ASN A 135 5.40 -12.46 2.92
N ILE A 136 5.57 -13.76 3.16
CA ILE A 136 6.37 -14.29 4.26
C ILE A 136 7.71 -14.76 3.70
N TRP A 137 8.78 -14.31 4.33
CA TRP A 137 10.13 -14.77 4.06
C TRP A 137 10.73 -15.34 5.34
N THR A 138 11.27 -16.55 5.27
CA THR A 138 11.97 -17.18 6.38
C THR A 138 13.47 -17.07 6.15
N ASP A 139 14.18 -16.48 7.10
CA ASP A 139 15.65 -16.48 7.08
C ASP A 139 16.14 -17.91 7.24
N LYS A 140 16.87 -18.42 6.24
CA LYS A 140 17.35 -19.81 6.24
C LYS A 140 18.48 -20.05 7.25
N ALA A 141 19.17 -19.01 7.69
CA ALA A 141 20.26 -19.12 8.65
C ALA A 141 19.73 -19.10 10.09
N THR A 142 18.71 -18.30 10.38
CA THR A 142 18.19 -18.13 11.75
C THR A 142 16.85 -18.85 12.00
N GLY A 143 16.10 -19.17 10.94
CA GLY A 143 14.72 -19.66 11.03
C GLY A 143 13.69 -18.56 11.32
N GLU A 144 14.11 -17.29 11.43
CA GLU A 144 13.21 -16.16 11.72
C GLU A 144 12.22 -15.95 10.58
N VAL A 145 10.95 -15.72 10.93
CA VAL A 145 9.86 -15.49 9.98
C VAL A 145 9.59 -13.99 9.89
N HIS A 146 9.70 -13.45 8.68
CA HIS A 146 9.44 -12.04 8.40
C HIS A 146 8.19 -11.88 7.54
N GLU A 147 7.19 -11.22 8.11
CA GLU A 147 6.03 -10.69 7.39
C GLU A 147 6.41 -9.37 6.70
N SER A 148 5.97 -9.20 5.45
CA SER A 148 6.24 -7.99 4.69
C SER A 148 5.14 -7.71 3.68
N TYR A 149 4.98 -6.45 3.28
CA TYR A 149 3.99 -6.06 2.28
C TYR A 149 4.49 -4.93 1.39
N THR A 150 3.80 -4.72 0.27
CA THR A 150 4.03 -3.65 -0.69
C THR A 150 2.73 -3.00 -1.08
N MET A 151 2.76 -1.69 -1.31
CA MET A 151 1.62 -0.92 -1.77
C MET A 151 1.57 -0.92 -3.30
N LEU A 152 0.42 -1.22 -3.87
CA LEU A 152 0.25 -1.17 -5.31
C LEU A 152 0.04 0.25 -5.79
N THR A 153 0.61 0.53 -6.95
CA THR A 153 0.50 1.81 -7.62
C THR A 153 0.18 1.62 -9.10
N ILE A 154 -0.57 2.56 -9.66
CA ILE A 154 -0.97 2.60 -11.07
C ILE A 154 -0.53 3.93 -11.71
N ASN A 155 -0.35 3.95 -13.03
CA ASN A 155 -0.03 5.18 -13.76
C ASN A 155 -1.11 6.23 -13.51
N ALA A 156 -0.68 7.48 -13.33
CA ALA A 156 -1.51 8.62 -13.00
C ALA A 156 -1.16 9.85 -13.84
N ASP A 157 -0.48 9.70 -14.98
CA ASP A 157 -0.07 10.82 -15.84
C ASP A 157 -1.27 11.65 -16.34
N GLN A 158 -2.41 10.99 -16.53
CA GLN A 158 -3.66 11.60 -16.99
C GLN A 158 -4.62 11.98 -15.85
N HIS A 159 -4.31 11.63 -14.60
CA HIS A 159 -5.19 11.91 -13.47
C HIS A 159 -5.17 13.41 -13.13
N PRO A 160 -6.31 14.13 -13.03
CA PRO A 160 -6.31 15.59 -12.81
C PRO A 160 -5.57 16.06 -11.55
N LEU A 161 -5.74 15.34 -10.44
CA LEU A 161 -5.01 15.58 -9.19
C LEU A 161 -3.63 14.91 -9.13
N MET A 162 -3.56 13.58 -9.27
CA MET A 162 -2.34 12.80 -8.98
C MET A 162 -1.19 13.04 -9.96
N ARG A 163 -1.46 13.52 -11.18
CA ARG A 163 -0.40 13.91 -12.14
C ARG A 163 0.48 15.07 -11.66
N ARG A 164 0.02 15.81 -10.65
CA ARG A 164 0.73 16.96 -10.06
C ARG A 164 1.79 16.53 -9.03
N MET A 165 1.72 15.27 -8.58
CA MET A 165 2.60 14.72 -7.55
C MET A 165 3.92 14.20 -8.13
N HIS A 166 4.85 13.87 -7.25
CA HIS A 166 6.22 13.42 -7.53
C HIS A 166 7.10 14.48 -8.20
N LYS A 167 8.40 14.38 -7.95
CA LYS A 167 9.38 15.21 -8.66
C LYS A 167 9.33 14.88 -10.16
N PRO A 168 9.31 15.89 -11.06
CA PRO A 168 9.48 15.64 -12.49
C PRO A 168 10.83 14.98 -12.80
N ASP A 169 10.85 14.06 -13.74
CA ASP A 169 12.09 13.53 -14.31
C ASP A 169 12.52 14.44 -15.48
N PRO A 170 13.67 15.14 -15.38
CA PRO A 170 14.15 16.03 -16.43
C PRO A 170 14.54 15.30 -17.73
N LYS A 171 14.64 13.96 -17.71
CA LYS A 171 14.96 13.14 -18.89
C LYS A 171 13.72 12.73 -19.70
N LEU A 172 12.52 12.93 -19.15
CA LEU A 172 11.27 12.52 -19.75
C LEU A 172 10.47 13.75 -20.23
N PRO A 173 9.67 13.62 -21.30
CA PRO A 173 8.79 14.70 -21.72
C PRO A 173 7.65 14.91 -20.71
N PRO A 174 7.01 16.10 -20.67
CA PRO A 174 6.00 16.43 -19.65
C PRO A 174 4.77 15.51 -19.61
N ASP A 175 4.47 14.84 -20.71
CA ASP A 175 3.36 13.91 -20.89
C ASP A 175 3.73 12.44 -20.59
N GLN A 176 4.97 12.14 -20.21
CA GLN A 176 5.46 10.79 -19.92
C GLN A 176 6.30 10.74 -18.64
N GLN A 177 5.84 11.42 -17.60
CA GLN A 177 6.59 11.57 -16.35
C GLN A 177 6.52 10.34 -15.44
N ASP A 178 5.76 9.31 -15.82
CA ASP A 178 5.43 8.12 -15.00
C ASP A 178 4.95 8.52 -13.61
N LYS A 179 4.01 9.49 -13.56
CA LYS A 179 3.34 9.83 -12.32
C LYS A 179 2.56 8.63 -11.84
N ARG A 180 2.58 8.39 -10.53
CA ARG A 180 1.95 7.21 -9.91
C ARG A 180 0.97 7.64 -8.84
N SER A 181 -0.09 6.88 -8.69
CA SER A 181 -1.00 6.94 -7.55
C SER A 181 -1.06 5.58 -6.88
N VAL A 182 -1.34 5.59 -5.58
CA VAL A 182 -1.82 4.40 -4.87
C VAL A 182 -3.18 3.97 -5.45
N ILE A 183 -3.56 2.71 -5.24
CA ILE A 183 -4.83 2.14 -5.71
C ILE A 183 -5.76 1.94 -4.50
N PRO A 184 -6.76 2.82 -4.30
CA PRO A 184 -7.76 2.60 -3.26
C PRO A 184 -8.79 1.55 -3.68
N LEU A 185 -9.25 0.78 -2.70
CA LEU A 185 -10.30 -0.23 -2.81
C LEU A 185 -11.50 0.22 -1.97
N GLU A 186 -12.68 0.20 -2.57
CA GLU A 186 -13.91 0.46 -1.84
C GLU A 186 -14.28 -0.74 -0.95
N PRO A 187 -14.95 -0.53 0.20
CA PRO A 187 -15.32 -1.62 1.11
C PRO A 187 -16.06 -2.79 0.46
N ALA A 188 -16.90 -2.50 -0.53
CA ALA A 188 -17.62 -3.52 -1.30
C ALA A 188 -16.71 -4.43 -2.15
N ASP A 189 -15.51 -3.97 -2.49
CA ASP A 189 -14.54 -4.69 -3.32
C ASP A 189 -13.51 -5.48 -2.48
N TRP A 190 -13.51 -5.33 -1.15
CA TRP A 190 -12.47 -5.91 -0.28
C TRP A 190 -12.43 -7.43 -0.31
N ASP A 191 -13.58 -8.10 -0.33
CA ASP A 191 -13.63 -9.56 -0.35
C ASP A 191 -13.18 -10.11 -1.70
N GLN A 192 -13.62 -9.47 -2.79
CA GLN A 192 -13.15 -9.79 -4.13
C GLN A 192 -11.64 -9.56 -4.25
N TRP A 193 -11.12 -8.49 -3.67
CA TRP A 193 -9.68 -8.25 -3.63
C TRP A 193 -8.95 -9.31 -2.81
N LEU A 194 -9.42 -9.69 -1.63
CA LEU A 194 -8.70 -10.61 -0.76
C LEU A 194 -8.81 -12.07 -1.22
N ALA A 195 -9.98 -12.51 -1.72
CA ALA A 195 -10.26 -13.92 -2.00
C ALA A 195 -10.56 -14.25 -3.47
N GLY A 196 -10.81 -13.24 -4.32
CA GLY A 196 -11.11 -13.44 -5.72
C GLY A 196 -9.96 -14.03 -6.54
N THR A 197 -10.25 -14.40 -7.77
CA THR A 197 -9.26 -14.78 -8.76
C THR A 197 -8.33 -13.61 -9.09
N VAL A 198 -7.16 -13.90 -9.66
CA VAL A 198 -6.27 -12.85 -10.19
C VAL A 198 -6.99 -11.98 -11.22
N GLN A 199 -7.89 -12.54 -12.02
CA GLN A 199 -8.62 -11.80 -13.04
C GLN A 199 -9.63 -10.82 -12.43
N GLU A 200 -10.37 -11.23 -11.41
CA GLU A 200 -11.28 -10.34 -10.66
C GLU A 200 -10.51 -9.24 -9.93
N ALA A 201 -9.35 -9.56 -9.34
CA ALA A 201 -8.49 -8.60 -8.68
C ALA A 201 -7.94 -7.54 -9.67
N ARG A 202 -7.61 -7.93 -10.91
CA ARG A 202 -7.19 -6.97 -11.96
C ARG A 202 -8.26 -5.92 -12.26
N GLY A 203 -9.53 -6.32 -12.24
CA GLY A 203 -10.66 -5.40 -12.47
C GLY A 203 -10.77 -4.29 -11.42
N LEU A 204 -10.09 -4.43 -10.27
CA LEU A 204 -10.08 -3.47 -9.16
C LEU A 204 -8.88 -2.52 -9.21
N LEU A 205 -7.93 -2.70 -10.12
CA LEU A 205 -6.73 -1.86 -10.26
C LEU A 205 -7.08 -0.58 -11.01
N ARG A 206 -7.65 0.39 -10.29
CA ARG A 206 -8.14 1.66 -10.85
C ARG A 206 -7.70 2.86 -10.02
N LEU A 207 -7.62 4.01 -10.68
CA LEU A 207 -7.47 5.29 -10.01
C LEU A 207 -8.77 5.66 -9.31
N ALA A 208 -8.67 6.29 -8.14
CA ALA A 208 -9.81 6.96 -7.52
C ALA A 208 -10.19 8.21 -8.32
N PRO A 209 -11.47 8.60 -8.35
CA PRO A 209 -11.87 9.87 -8.93
C PRO A 209 -11.44 11.05 -8.01
N VAL A 210 -11.42 12.28 -8.52
CA VAL A 210 -10.84 13.43 -7.77
C VAL A 210 -11.65 13.75 -6.52
N GLU A 211 -12.96 13.62 -6.60
CA GLU A 211 -13.94 13.98 -5.58
C GLU A 211 -13.85 13.15 -4.29
N VAL A 212 -13.19 11.99 -4.32
CA VAL A 212 -12.99 11.19 -3.10
C VAL A 212 -11.82 11.68 -2.26
N PHE A 213 -10.98 12.57 -2.79
CA PHE A 213 -9.83 13.11 -2.07
C PHE A 213 -10.18 14.41 -1.35
N ASP A 214 -9.92 14.43 -0.05
CA ASP A 214 -9.61 15.66 0.69
C ASP A 214 -8.08 15.78 0.76
N ALA A 215 -7.51 16.65 -0.08
CA ALA A 215 -6.07 16.73 -0.27
C ALA A 215 -5.57 18.17 -0.36
N GLY A 216 -4.46 18.43 0.31
CA GLY A 216 -3.80 19.73 0.32
C GLY A 216 -2.40 19.67 0.92
N PRO A 217 -1.67 20.81 0.96
CA PRO A 217 -0.39 20.90 1.65
C PRO A 217 -0.50 20.36 3.07
N THR A 218 0.44 19.51 3.49
CA THR A 218 0.51 19.02 4.86
C THR A 218 0.68 20.21 5.78
N GLU A 219 -0.28 20.42 6.68
CA GLU A 219 -0.13 21.42 7.74
C GLU A 219 1.07 21.03 8.61
N GLU A 220 2.02 21.94 8.76
CA GLU A 220 3.04 21.79 9.79
C GLU A 220 2.29 21.82 11.12
N VAL A 221 2.36 20.73 11.88
CA VAL A 221 1.95 20.76 13.28
C VAL A 221 2.93 21.73 13.95
N THR A 222 2.50 22.97 14.17
CA THR A 222 3.20 23.86 15.08
C THR A 222 3.19 23.19 16.44
N SER A 223 4.37 22.69 16.84
CA SER A 223 4.64 22.13 18.16
C SER A 223 4.22 23.05 19.29
#